data_AF-A0A895ACR4-F1
#
_entry.id   AF-A0A895ACR4-F1
#
_cell.length_a   1.000
_cell.length_b   1.000
_cell.length_c   1.000
_cell.angle_alpha   90.00
_cell.angle_beta   90.00
_cell.angle_gamma   90.00
#
_symmetry.space_group_name_H-M   'P 1'
#
loop_
_entity.id
_entity.type
_entity.pdbx_description
1 polymer ?
#
loop_
_entity_poly.entity_id
_entity_poly.type
_entity_poly.pdbx_seq_one_letter_code
_entity_poly.pdbx_strand_id
1 'polypeptide(L)'
;MSASATEDKPAPVDDEEFRSRLQELPPSAKLVAKVLEIDSPLSQGELADESLLPDRTVRYALNRLDEQHLVDSRYSFEDARKQVYYLAG
;
A
#
# COMPACT_ATOMS: atom_id res chain seq x y z
N MET A 1 5.84 31.69 17.55
CA MET A 1 6.93 30.80 17.11
C MET A 1 6.52 29.37 17.47
N SER A 2 5.81 28.69 16.57
CA SER A 2 5.51 27.26 16.71
C SER A 2 5.58 26.67 15.32
N ALA A 3 6.80 26.37 14.87
CA ALA A 3 6.98 25.51 13.71
C ALA A 3 6.71 24.09 14.22
N SER A 4 5.57 23.52 13.84
CA SER A 4 5.36 22.08 13.94
C SER A 4 6.49 21.41 13.18
N ALA A 5 7.34 20.69 13.91
CA ALA A 5 8.23 19.72 13.31
C ALA A 5 7.33 18.68 12.64
N THR A 6 7.20 18.74 11.33
CA THR A 6 6.87 17.56 10.53
C THR A 6 7.98 16.58 10.81
N GLU A 7 7.70 15.59 11.67
CA GLU A 7 8.54 14.42 11.84
C GLU A 7 8.77 13.86 10.43
N ASP A 8 10.03 13.93 9.99
CA ASP A 8 10.54 13.27 8.79
C ASP A 8 10.55 11.77 9.08
N LYS A 9 9.36 11.17 9.17
CA LYS A 9 9.23 9.73 9.27
C LYS A 9 9.71 9.20 7.92
N PRO A 10 10.80 8.41 7.86
CA PRO A 10 11.27 7.87 6.59
C PRO A 10 10.10 7.17 5.91
N ALA A 11 10.01 7.29 4.58
CA ALA A 11 8.99 6.56 3.85
C ALA A 11 9.07 5.08 4.27
N PRO A 12 7.95 4.37 4.49
CA PRO A 12 7.97 2.99 4.99
C PRO A 12 8.87 2.06 4.18
N VAL A 13 9.05 2.35 2.89
CA VAL A 13 9.97 1.63 2.01
C VAL A 13 11.44 1.76 2.36
N ASP A 14 11.84 2.69 3.22
CA ASP A 14 13.20 2.87 3.74
C ASP A 14 13.48 2.12 5.04
N ASP A 15 12.43 1.53 5.65
CA ASP A 15 12.55 0.65 6.80
C ASP A 15 13.08 -0.74 6.36
N GLU A 16 14.16 -1.20 7.00
CA GLU A 16 14.79 -2.49 6.70
C GLU A 16 13.86 -3.68 7.03
N GLU A 17 13.06 -3.57 8.08
CA GLU A 17 12.10 -4.59 8.48
C GLU A 17 10.95 -4.68 7.46
N PHE A 18 10.45 -3.53 6.99
CA PHE A 18 9.48 -3.47 5.91
C PHE A 18 10.01 -4.16 4.65
N ARG A 19 11.24 -3.83 4.24
CA ARG A 19 11.90 -4.44 3.07
C ARG A 19 12.07 -5.95 3.24
N SER A 20 12.50 -6.41 4.41
CA SER A 20 12.67 -7.83 4.70
C SER A 20 11.35 -8.61 4.59
N ARG A 21 10.28 -8.12 5.22
CA ARG A 21 8.95 -8.75 5.12
C ARG A 21 8.43 -8.76 3.68
N LEU A 22 8.62 -7.65 2.95
CA LEU A 22 8.19 -7.54 1.56
C LEU A 22 8.95 -8.51 0.63
N GLN A 23 10.24 -8.76 0.88
CA GLN A 23 11.06 -9.66 0.05
C GLN A 23 10.51 -11.09 0.00
N GLU A 24 10.00 -11.58 1.14
CA GLU A 24 9.41 -12.92 1.31
C GLU A 24 8.03 -13.07 0.62
N LEU A 25 7.41 -11.97 0.20
CA LEU A 25 6.10 -11.99 -0.43
C LEU A 25 6.14 -12.36 -1.91
N PRO A 26 5.02 -12.91 -2.45
CA PRO A 26 4.92 -13.28 -3.86
C PRO A 26 5.06 -12.06 -4.79
N PRO A 27 5.45 -12.26 -6.06
CA PRO A 27 5.67 -11.17 -7.01
C PRO A 27 4.48 -10.21 -7.17
N SER A 28 3.24 -10.72 -7.13
CA SER A 28 2.04 -9.89 -7.23
C SER A 28 1.90 -8.92 -6.06
N ALA A 29 2.20 -9.35 -4.83
CA ALA A 29 2.21 -8.48 -3.65
C ALA A 29 3.30 -7.42 -3.74
N LYS A 30 4.51 -7.80 -4.18
CA LYS A 30 5.60 -6.84 -4.40
C LYS A 30 5.26 -5.80 -5.46
N LEU A 31 4.61 -6.20 -6.55
CA LEU A 31 4.16 -5.27 -7.59
C LEU A 31 3.11 -4.31 -7.04
N VAL A 32 2.09 -4.79 -6.32
CA VAL A 32 1.07 -3.92 -5.71
C VAL A 32 1.68 -2.94 -4.71
N ALA A 33 2.63 -3.37 -3.88
CA ALA A 33 3.36 -2.48 -2.99
C ALA A 33 4.13 -1.41 -3.77
N LYS A 34 4.77 -1.78 -4.89
CA LYS A 34 5.46 -0.81 -5.75
C LYS A 34 4.52 0.20 -6.40
N VAL A 35 3.34 -0.23 -6.82
CA VAL A 35 2.31 0.69 -7.34
C VAL A 35 1.88 1.67 -6.25
N LEU A 36 1.61 1.19 -5.04
CA LEU A 36 1.27 2.04 -3.89
C LEU A 36 2.39 3.00 -3.45
N GLU A 37 3.65 2.62 -3.65
CA GLU A 37 4.81 3.50 -3.44
C GLU A 37 4.83 4.67 -4.43
N ILE A 38 4.42 4.43 -5.68
CA ILE A 38 4.41 5.43 -6.76
C ILE A 38 3.19 6.35 -6.64
N ASP A 39 2.01 5.77 -6.37
CA ASP A 39 0.76 6.51 -6.23
C ASP A 39 -0.11 5.91 -5.11
N SER A 40 -0.55 6.74 -4.19
CA SER A 40 -1.44 6.35 -3.10
C SER A 40 -2.21 7.56 -2.55
N PRO A 41 -3.42 7.35 -2.00
CA PRO A 41 -4.09 6.06 -1.80
C PRO A 41 -4.87 5.60 -3.04
N LEU A 42 -4.87 4.29 -3.32
CA LEU A 42 -5.57 3.69 -4.48
C LEU A 42 -6.62 2.66 -4.04
N SER A 43 -7.75 2.61 -4.73
CA SER A 43 -8.77 1.56 -4.56
C SER A 43 -8.33 0.23 -5.19
N GLN A 44 -9.03 -0.87 -4.89
CA GLN A 44 -8.74 -2.17 -5.52
C GLN A 44 -8.84 -2.12 -7.05
N GLY A 45 -9.75 -1.31 -7.59
CA GLY A 45 -9.94 -1.16 -9.04
C GLY A 45 -8.78 -0.41 -9.68
N GLU A 46 -8.39 0.73 -9.10
CA GLU A 46 -7.23 1.50 -9.58
C GLU A 46 -5.94 0.67 -9.48
N LEU A 47 -5.78 -0.11 -8.42
CA LEU A 47 -4.66 -1.06 -8.31
C LEU A 47 -4.67 -2.12 -9.40
N ALA A 48 -5.84 -2.61 -9.81
CA ALA A 48 -5.95 -3.56 -10.92
C ALA A 48 -5.56 -2.90 -12.26
N ASP A 49 -6.02 -1.68 -12.49
CA ASP A 49 -5.72 -0.91 -13.69
C ASP A 49 -4.23 -0.57 -13.79
N GLU A 50 -3.63 -0.02 -12.73
CA GLU A 50 -2.22 0.41 -12.70
C GLU A 50 -1.23 -0.77 -12.71
N SER A 51 -1.56 -1.87 -12.03
CA SER A 51 -0.68 -3.05 -11.99
C SER A 51 -0.87 -4.00 -13.17
N LEU A 52 -1.93 -3.82 -13.96
CA LEU A 52 -2.39 -4.76 -15.00
C LEU A 52 -2.65 -6.18 -14.47
N LEU A 53 -2.91 -6.31 -13.17
CA LEU A 53 -3.28 -7.58 -12.55
C LEU A 53 -4.80 -7.75 -12.53
N PRO A 54 -5.33 -8.97 -12.71
CA PRO A 54 -6.74 -9.24 -12.50
C PRO A 54 -7.17 -8.92 -11.05
N ASP A 55 -8.41 -8.47 -10.84
CA ASP A 55 -8.96 -8.12 -9.51
C ASP A 55 -8.70 -9.17 -8.43
N ARG A 56 -8.82 -10.46 -8.78
CA ARG A 56 -8.57 -11.57 -7.84
C ARG A 56 -7.12 -11.60 -7.37
N THR A 57 -6.19 -11.26 -8.25
CA THR A 57 -4.75 -11.21 -7.94
C THR A 57 -4.42 -9.97 -7.12
N VAL A 58 -5.05 -8.81 -7.40
CA VAL A 58 -4.92 -7.62 -6.56
C VAL A 58 -5.43 -7.89 -5.15
N ARG A 59 -6.62 -8.49 -5.02
CA ARG A 59 -7.17 -8.86 -3.71
C ARG A 59 -6.25 -9.82 -2.96
N TYR A 60 -5.74 -10.84 -3.66
CA TYR A 60 -4.75 -11.75 -3.08
C TYR A 60 -3.48 -11.01 -2.61
N ALA A 61 -2.96 -10.10 -3.42
CA ALA A 61 -1.77 -9.30 -3.12
C ALA A 61 -2.00 -8.39 -1.89
N LEU A 62 -3.12 -7.68 -1.84
CA LEU A 62 -3.50 -6.84 -0.71
C LEU A 62 -3.64 -7.65 0.58
N ASN A 63 -4.29 -8.83 0.52
CA ASN A 63 -4.38 -9.72 1.68
C ASN A 63 -2.98 -10.15 2.18
N ARG A 64 -2.05 -10.48 1.26
CA ARG A 64 -0.68 -10.85 1.65
C ARG A 64 0.10 -9.70 2.27
N LEU A 65 -0.10 -8.48 1.79
CA LEU A 65 0.53 -7.29 2.35
C LEU A 65 -0.04 -6.95 3.73
N ASP A 66 -1.36 -7.05 3.90
CA ASP A 66 -2.08 -6.79 5.15
C ASP A 66 -1.69 -7.81 6.24
N GLU A 67 -1.58 -9.09 5.88
CA GLU A 67 -1.07 -10.16 6.76
C GLU A 67 0.34 -9.87 7.32
N GLN A 68 1.15 -9.08 6.61
CA GLN A 68 2.49 -8.66 7.04
C GLN A 68 2.53 -7.23 7.62
N HIS A 69 1.37 -6.59 7.76
CA HIS A 69 1.23 -5.20 8.19
C HIS A 69 2.03 -4.22 7.32
N LEU A 70 2.05 -4.46 6.01
CA LEU A 70 2.77 -3.61 5.03
C LEU A 70 1.84 -2.63 4.30
N VAL A 71 0.53 -2.80 4.42
CA VAL A 71 -0.48 -1.87 3.89
C VAL A 71 -1.52 -1.58 4.96
N ASP A 72 -2.08 -0.38 4.88
CA ASP A 72 -3.27 0.03 5.61
C ASP A 72 -4.39 0.37 4.63
N SER A 73 -5.62 0.49 5.15
CA SER A 73 -6.77 0.90 4.36
C SER A 73 -7.68 1.86 5.11
N ARG A 74 -8.42 2.68 4.36
CA ARG A 74 -9.48 3.55 4.88
C ARG A 74 -10.62 3.65 3.88
N TYR A 75 -11.80 4.08 4.32
CA TYR A 75 -12.89 4.41 3.40
C TYR A 75 -12.49 5.61 2.53
N SER A 76 -12.84 5.55 1.24
CA SER A 76 -12.62 6.65 0.32
C SER A 76 -13.44 7.88 0.73
N PHE A 77 -12.86 9.06 0.55
CA PHE A 77 -13.57 10.32 0.72
C PHE A 77 -14.55 10.61 -0.44
N GLU A 78 -14.33 10.02 -1.61
CA GLU A 78 -15.18 10.20 -2.79
C GLU A 78 -16.40 9.27 -2.77
N ASP A 79 -16.20 8.02 -2.35
CA ASP A 79 -17.26 7.03 -2.15
C ASP A 79 -16.97 6.21 -0.90
N ALA A 80 -17.67 6.50 0.20
CA ALA A 80 -17.48 5.85 1.49
C ALA A 80 -17.75 4.33 1.48
N ARG A 81 -18.33 3.78 0.40
CA ARG A 81 -18.50 2.32 0.25
C ARG A 81 -17.23 1.64 -0.26
N LYS A 82 -16.31 2.40 -0.83
CA LYS A 82 -15.02 1.91 -1.35
C LYS A 82 -13.95 2.07 -0.29
N GLN A 83 -13.03 1.13 -0.25
CA GLN A 83 -11.76 1.28 0.47
C GLN A 83 -10.66 1.72 -0.49
N VAL A 84 -9.73 2.50 0.04
CA VAL A 84 -8.45 2.83 -0.60
C VAL A 84 -7.31 2.37 0.30
N TYR A 85 -6.21 1.98 -0.32
CA TYR A 85 -5.05 1.35 0.30
C TYR A 85 -3.83 2.25 0.15
N TYR A 86 -2.92 2.16 1.12
CA TYR A 86 -1.64 2.87 1.15
C TYR A 86 -0.63 2.05 1.95
N LEU A 87 0.66 2.32 1.78
CA LEU A 87 1.70 1.61 2.55
C LEU A 87 1.60 1.97 4.04
N ALA A 88 1.68 0.96 4.90
CA ALA A 88 1.74 1.16 6.34
C ALA A 88 3.08 1.79 6.70
N GLY A 89 3.04 2.93 7.40
CA GLY A 89 4.18 3.79 7.73
C GLY A 89 4.74 3.61 9.12
#